data_AF-A0LDL7-F1
#
_entry.id   AF-A0LDL7-F1
#
_cell.length_a   1.000
_cell.length_b   1.000
_cell.length_c   1.000
_cell.angle_alpha   90.00
_cell.angle_beta   90.00
_cell.angle_gamma   90.00
#
_symmetry.space_group_name_H-M   'P 1'
#
loop_
_entity.id
_entity.type
_entity.pdbx_description
1 polymer ?
#
loop_
_entity_poly.entity_id
_entity_poly.type
_entity_poly.pdbx_seq_one_letter_code
_entity_poly.pdbx_strand_id
1 'polypeptide(L)'
;MRTAMISEVLAEPSGDNNDTHLWMAVMDRAVRDLVALERYRKDPAVVDDPVFRYDYRTLKKWFHSTSMEPGSFNWICSLVNIDPKWALRRLEERLEVCLLPESRRDNREALVSAAAQAA
;
A
#
# COMPACT_ATOMS: atom_id res chain seq x y z
N MET A 1 -4.43 63.54 -8.33
CA MET A 1 -5.17 62.36 -8.83
C MET A 1 -5.29 61.37 -7.68
N ARG A 2 -6.53 61.02 -7.30
CA ARG A 2 -6.88 60.13 -6.18
C ARG A 2 -7.72 58.97 -6.75
N THR A 3 -7.47 57.76 -6.21
CA THR A 3 -8.35 56.55 -6.24
C THR A 3 -8.39 55.80 -7.60
N ALA A 4 -8.31 54.47 -7.74
CA ALA A 4 -8.56 53.29 -6.89
C ALA A 4 -7.48 52.20 -7.16
N MET A 5 -6.96 51.39 -6.23
CA MET A 5 -7.56 50.30 -5.44
C MET A 5 -8.27 49.22 -6.29
N ILE A 6 -7.69 48.01 -6.24
CA ILE A 6 -8.31 46.66 -6.37
C ILE A 6 -8.43 46.05 -7.79
N SER A 7 -7.65 44.98 -8.01
CA SER A 7 -8.10 43.70 -8.60
C SER A 7 -7.19 42.63 -7.99
N GLU A 8 -7.59 42.00 -6.89
CA GLU A 8 -8.27 40.69 -6.89
C GLU A 8 -7.33 39.63 -7.48
N VAL A 9 -6.59 38.91 -6.65
CA VAL A 9 -7.09 37.68 -6.00
C VAL A 9 -7.78 36.79 -7.02
N LEU A 10 -6.99 36.08 -7.82
CA LEU A 10 -7.36 34.77 -8.34
C LEU A 10 -6.26 33.80 -7.95
N ALA A 11 -6.12 33.63 -6.64
CA ALA A 11 -5.68 32.34 -6.12
C ALA A 11 -6.86 31.38 -6.36
N GLU A 12 -6.81 30.64 -7.45
CA GLU A 12 -7.65 29.47 -7.65
C GLU A 12 -6.85 28.24 -7.20
N PRO A 13 -6.98 27.74 -5.97
CA PRO A 13 -6.67 26.35 -5.66
C PRO A 13 -8.00 25.59 -5.61
N SER A 14 -8.71 25.50 -6.74
CA SER A 14 -9.94 24.72 -6.85
C SER A 14 -9.72 23.35 -7.51
N GLY A 15 -8.44 22.92 -7.64
CA GLY A 15 -8.06 21.62 -8.23
C GLY A 15 -7.67 20.51 -7.24
N ASP A 16 -7.30 20.82 -5.99
CA ASP A 16 -6.51 19.86 -5.18
C ASP A 16 -7.33 18.82 -4.38
N ASN A 17 -8.62 19.08 -4.11
CA ASN A 17 -9.39 18.20 -3.21
C ASN A 17 -9.89 16.91 -3.90
N ASN A 18 -10.25 16.97 -5.18
CA ASN A 18 -10.86 15.83 -5.87
C ASN A 18 -9.86 14.69 -6.07
N ASP A 19 -8.61 15.03 -6.42
CA ASP A 19 -7.54 14.07 -6.60
C ASP A 19 -7.15 13.41 -5.27
N THR A 20 -7.09 14.18 -4.18
CA THR A 20 -6.80 13.63 -2.85
C THR A 20 -7.85 12.62 -2.40
N HIS A 21 -9.14 12.91 -2.60
CA HIS A 21 -10.22 11.96 -2.27
C HIS A 21 -10.16 10.69 -3.11
N LEU A 22 -9.85 10.81 -4.41
CA LEU A 22 -9.64 9.66 -5.28
C LEU A 22 -8.51 8.77 -4.77
N TRP A 23 -7.36 9.35 -4.44
CA TRP A 23 -6.20 8.57 -3.97
C TRP A 23 -6.41 7.96 -2.59
N MET A 24 -7.18 8.61 -1.71
CA MET A 24 -7.65 7.99 -0.47
C MET A 24 -8.58 6.81 -0.74
N ALA A 25 -9.49 6.89 -1.72
CA ALA A 25 -10.35 5.78 -2.10
C ALA A 25 -9.55 4.60 -2.68
N VAL A 26 -8.51 4.88 -3.48
CA VAL A 26 -7.57 3.87 -3.98
C VAL A 26 -6.85 3.18 -2.82
N MET A 27 -6.37 3.95 -1.82
CA MET A 27 -5.74 3.40 -0.62
C MET A 27 -6.70 2.51 0.18
N ASP A 28 -7.93 2.98 0.44
CA ASP A 28 -8.96 2.19 1.16
C ASP A 28 -9.26 0.88 0.41
N ARG A 29 -9.40 0.95 -0.92
CA ARG A 29 -9.64 -0.22 -1.74
C ARG A 29 -8.49 -1.22 -1.68
N ALA A 30 -7.25 -0.77 -1.84
CA ALA A 30 -6.06 -1.62 -1.77
C ALA A 30 -5.95 -2.34 -0.42
N VAL A 31 -6.25 -1.65 0.68
CA VAL A 31 -6.25 -2.25 2.03
C VAL A 31 -7.36 -3.30 2.15
N ARG A 32 -8.58 -3.02 1.67
CA ARG A 32 -9.68 -4.00 1.70
C ARG A 32 -9.38 -5.23 0.87
N ASP A 33 -8.82 -5.06 -0.32
CA ASP A 33 -8.48 -6.17 -1.21
C ASP A 33 -7.37 -7.02 -0.57
N LEU A 34 -6.35 -6.41 0.04
CA LEU A 34 -5.33 -7.14 0.80
C LEU A 34 -5.93 -7.98 1.94
N VAL A 35 -6.85 -7.40 2.72
CA VAL A 35 -7.53 -8.11 3.81
C VAL A 35 -8.35 -9.27 3.28
N ALA A 36 -9.06 -9.10 2.17
CA ALA A 36 -9.83 -10.16 1.54
C ALA A 36 -8.91 -11.30 1.08
N LEU A 37 -7.83 -10.97 0.36
CA LEU A 37 -6.89 -11.97 -0.14
C LEU A 37 -6.23 -12.77 0.99
N GLU A 38 -5.89 -12.13 2.11
CA GLU A 38 -5.28 -12.83 3.25
C GLU A 38 -6.25 -13.75 3.99
N ARG A 39 -7.55 -13.44 3.96
CA ARG A 39 -8.58 -14.38 4.43
C ARG A 39 -8.65 -15.62 3.55
N TYR A 40 -8.64 -15.42 2.24
CA TYR A 40 -8.72 -16.51 1.25
C TYR A 40 -7.45 -17.35 1.20
N ARG A 41 -6.30 -16.80 1.57
CA ARG A 41 -5.02 -17.53 1.60
C ARG A 41 -5.02 -18.76 2.51
N LYS A 42 -5.97 -18.87 3.43
CA LYS A 42 -6.14 -20.07 4.28
C LYS A 42 -6.72 -21.26 3.51
N ASP A 43 -7.29 -21.04 2.32
CA ASP A 43 -7.87 -22.06 1.47
C ASP A 43 -6.86 -22.49 0.38
N PRO A 44 -6.33 -23.73 0.41
CA PRO A 44 -5.40 -24.23 -0.60
C PRO A 44 -5.94 -24.15 -2.03
N ALA A 45 -7.25 -24.34 -2.23
CA ALA A 45 -7.86 -24.32 -3.56
C ALA A 45 -7.80 -22.91 -4.20
N VAL A 46 -7.76 -21.86 -3.38
CA VAL A 46 -7.68 -20.48 -3.83
C VAL A 46 -6.23 -20.03 -4.02
N VAL A 47 -5.29 -20.55 -3.21
CA VAL A 47 -3.87 -20.17 -3.33
C VAL A 47 -3.24 -20.65 -4.63
N ASP A 48 -3.70 -21.76 -5.19
CA ASP A 48 -3.21 -22.27 -6.47
C ASP A 48 -3.78 -21.51 -7.68
N ASP A 49 -4.85 -20.73 -7.48
CA ASP A 49 -5.46 -19.92 -8.52
C ASP A 49 -4.45 -18.87 -9.07
N PRO A 50 -4.21 -18.84 -10.39
CA PRO A 50 -3.26 -17.89 -10.98
C PRO A 50 -3.64 -16.42 -10.80
N VAL A 51 -4.94 -16.10 -10.80
CA VAL A 51 -5.44 -14.72 -10.63
C VAL A 51 -5.20 -14.29 -9.19
N PHE A 52 -5.55 -15.13 -8.22
CA PHE A 52 -5.27 -14.87 -6.81
C PHE A 52 -3.78 -14.59 -6.56
N ARG A 53 -2.88 -15.43 -7.10
CA ARG A 53 -1.43 -15.26 -6.95
C ARG A 53 -0.94 -13.95 -7.57
N TYR A 54 -1.48 -13.59 -8.74
CA TYR A 54 -1.13 -12.34 -9.41
C TYR A 54 -1.57 -11.12 -8.60
N ASP A 55 -2.83 -11.08 -8.17
CA ASP A 55 -3.40 -9.95 -7.42
C ASP A 55 -2.68 -9.78 -6.08
N TYR A 56 -2.49 -10.87 -5.35
CA TYR A 56 -1.82 -10.88 -4.06
C TYR A 56 -0.36 -10.41 -4.19
N ARG A 57 0.38 -10.91 -5.17
CA ARG A 57 1.76 -10.45 -5.43
C ARG A 57 1.81 -8.98 -5.83
N THR A 58 0.86 -8.54 -6.64
CA THR A 58 0.80 -7.15 -7.14
C THR A 58 0.55 -6.18 -6.01
N LEU A 59 -0.43 -6.46 -5.14
CA LEU A 59 -0.71 -5.63 -3.97
C LEU A 59 0.48 -5.57 -3.01
N LYS A 60 1.11 -6.71 -2.72
CA LYS A 60 2.32 -6.74 -1.87
C LYS A 60 3.45 -5.88 -2.43
N LYS A 61 3.70 -5.98 -3.74
CA LYS A 61 4.71 -5.15 -4.42
C LYS A 61 4.36 -3.67 -4.35
N TRP A 62 3.08 -3.32 -4.49
CA TRP A 62 2.63 -1.94 -4.41
C TRP A 62 2.86 -1.34 -3.02
N PHE A 63 2.47 -2.04 -1.95
CA PHE A 63 2.71 -1.61 -0.56
C PHE A 63 4.20 -1.50 -0.20
N HIS A 64 5.05 -2.36 -0.77
CA HIS A 64 6.51 -2.33 -0.53
C HIS A 64 7.30 -1.46 -1.50
N SER A 65 6.64 -0.82 -2.47
CA SER A 65 7.32 -0.01 -3.46
C SER A 65 8.02 1.17 -2.80
N THR A 66 9.26 1.44 -3.19
CA THR A 66 9.99 2.65 -2.80
C THR A 66 9.72 3.82 -3.74
N SER A 67 8.90 3.63 -4.78
CA SER A 67 8.57 4.67 -5.75
C SER A 67 7.87 5.85 -5.07
N MET A 68 8.13 7.05 -5.59
CA MET A 68 7.45 8.30 -5.25
C MET A 68 6.65 8.85 -6.45
N GLU A 69 6.48 8.04 -7.50
CA GLU A 69 5.68 8.40 -8.67
C GLU A 69 4.18 8.49 -8.32
N PRO A 70 3.41 9.33 -9.02
CA PRO A 70 1.96 9.42 -8.83
C PRO A 70 1.27 8.05 -8.83
N GLY A 71 0.44 7.81 -7.82
CA GLY A 71 -0.27 6.54 -7.60
C GLY A 71 0.52 5.43 -6.90
N SER A 72 1.80 5.65 -6.59
CA SER A 72 2.55 4.75 -5.70
C SER A 72 2.10 4.91 -4.24
N PHE A 73 2.28 3.86 -3.43
CA PHE A 73 1.93 3.88 -2.01
C PHE A 73 2.59 5.04 -1.25
N ASN A 74 3.90 5.26 -1.42
CA ASN A 74 4.61 6.34 -0.72
C ASN A 74 4.17 7.72 -1.18
N TRP A 75 3.85 7.88 -2.46
CA TRP A 75 3.32 9.14 -2.98
C TRP A 75 1.94 9.45 -2.38
N ILE A 76 1.03 8.46 -2.33
CA ILE A 76 -0.28 8.65 -1.69
C ILE A 76 -0.12 8.97 -0.20
N CYS A 77 0.74 8.25 0.52
CA CYS A 77 1.04 8.56 1.92
C CYS A 77 1.55 9.99 2.11
N SER A 78 2.39 10.47 1.18
CA SER A 78 2.91 11.84 1.19
C SER A 78 1.81 12.88 0.95
N LEU A 79 0.86 12.61 0.05
CA LEU A 79 -0.30 13.48 -0.18
C LEU A 79 -1.13 13.71 1.09
N VAL A 80 -1.29 12.67 1.91
CA VAL A 80 -2.10 12.73 3.14
C VAL A 80 -1.29 12.97 4.40
N ASN A 81 -0.02 13.38 4.27
CA ASN A 81 0.90 13.65 5.38
C ASN A 81 1.07 12.47 6.37
N ILE A 82 1.17 11.25 5.85
CA ILE A 82 1.44 10.04 6.63
C ILE A 82 2.84 9.51 6.29
N ASP A 83 3.63 9.13 7.30
CA ASP A 83 4.89 8.42 7.08
C ASP A 83 4.62 7.04 6.43
N PRO A 84 5.12 6.77 5.20
CA PRO A 84 4.86 5.51 4.52
C PRO A 84 5.39 4.30 5.29
N LYS A 85 6.53 4.46 6.00
CA LYS A 85 7.11 3.37 6.79
C LYS A 85 6.23 3.02 7.98
N TRP A 86 5.72 4.03 8.68
CA TRP A 86 4.75 3.84 9.76
C TRP A 86 3.45 3.21 9.25
N ALA A 87 2.90 3.68 8.12
CA ALA A 87 1.68 3.14 7.54
C ALA A 87 1.83 1.66 7.16
N LEU A 88 2.95 1.30 6.52
CA LEU A 88 3.24 -0.08 6.14
C LEU A 88 3.39 -0.98 7.38
N ARG A 89 4.18 -0.57 8.38
CA ARG A 89 4.31 -1.33 9.64
C ARG A 89 2.95 -1.51 10.32
N ARG A 90 2.13 -0.46 10.33
CA ARG A 90 0.79 -0.51 10.93
C ARG A 90 -0.13 -1.51 10.23
N LEU A 91 -0.03 -1.62 8.90
CA LEU A 91 -0.77 -2.61 8.11
C LEU A 91 -0.28 -4.04 8.41
N GLU A 92 1.04 -4.25 8.43
CA GLU A 92 1.64 -5.56 8.75
C GLU A 92 1.25 -6.03 10.16
N GLU A 93 1.30 -5.14 11.15
CA GLU A 93 0.91 -5.42 12.53
C GLU A 93 -0.59 -5.71 12.69
N ARG A 94 -1.46 -4.89 12.09
CA ARG A 94 -2.92 -5.00 12.29
C ARG A 94 -3.52 -6.21 11.61
N LEU A 95 -3.01 -6.54 10.44
CA LEU A 95 -3.63 -7.55 9.61
C LEU A 95 -3.01 -8.93 9.86
N GLU A 96 -1.93 -9.03 10.65
CA GLU A 96 -1.06 -10.22 10.74
C GLU A 96 -0.58 -10.68 9.35
N VAL A 97 -0.57 -9.74 8.40
CA VAL A 97 -0.27 -9.96 7.00
C VAL A 97 1.23 -9.81 6.83
N CYS A 98 1.85 -10.89 6.38
CA CYS A 98 3.25 -10.84 6.01
C CYS A 98 3.34 -10.30 4.59
N LEU A 99 3.44 -8.99 4.44
CA LEU A 99 3.61 -8.33 3.15
C LEU A 99 4.95 -8.65 2.47
N LEU A 100 5.87 -9.29 3.21
CA LEU A 100 7.20 -9.68 2.71
C LEU A 100 7.13 -10.43 1.37
N PRO A 101 8.10 -10.17 0.47
CA PRO A 101 8.28 -10.95 -0.75
C PRO A 101 8.41 -12.44 -0.41
N GLU A 102 7.73 -13.30 -1.18
CA GLU A 102 7.76 -14.77 -1.03
C GLU A 102 9.19 -15.34 -0.99
N SER A 103 10.15 -14.67 -1.66
CA SER A 103 11.56 -15.04 -1.67
C SER A 103 12.24 -15.06 -0.28
N ARG A 104 11.65 -14.43 0.74
CA ARG A 104 12.14 -14.49 2.13
C ARG A 104 11.48 -15.58 2.98
N ARG A 105 10.34 -16.15 2.55
CA ARG A 105 9.66 -17.21 3.31
C ARG A 105 10.31 -18.57 3.11
N ASP A 106 10.67 -18.91 1.88
CA ASP A 106 11.42 -20.15 1.60
C ASP A 106 12.73 -20.21 2.39
N ASN A 107 13.38 -19.06 2.57
CA ASN A 107 14.64 -18.99 3.32
C ASN A 107 14.45 -19.16 4.83
N ARG A 108 13.32 -18.72 5.40
CA ARG A 108 13.02 -18.87 6.83
C ARG A 108 12.56 -20.29 7.16
N GLU A 109 11.75 -20.91 6.32
CA GLU A 109 11.36 -22.33 6.48
C GLU A 109 12.56 -23.26 6.21
N ALA A 110 13.42 -22.93 5.24
CA ALA A 110 14.68 -23.64 5.04
C ALA A 110 15.64 -23.47 6.24
N LEU A 111 15.77 -22.27 6.81
CA LEU A 111 16.61 -22.07 8.01
C LEU A 111 16.07 -22.81 9.24
N VAL A 112 14.75 -22.79 9.45
CA VAL A 112 14.12 -23.48 10.59
C VAL A 112 14.19 -24.99 10.43
N SER A 113 14.01 -25.51 9.20
CA SER A 113 14.18 -26.94 8.88
C SER A 113 15.64 -27.39 9.02
N ALA A 114 16.61 -26.56 8.59
CA ALA A 114 18.03 -26.85 8.76
C ALA A 114 18.47 -26.83 10.24
N ALA A 115 17.94 -25.91 11.05
CA ALA A 115 18.20 -25.86 12.48
C ALA A 115 17.60 -27.06 13.24
N ALA A 116 16.43 -27.56 12.81
CA ALA A 116 15.78 -28.73 13.39
C ALA A 116 16.47 -30.06 13.04
N GLN A 117 17.25 -30.12 11.94
CA GLN A 117 18.02 -31.30 11.54
C GLN A 117 19.44 -31.32 12.14
N ALA A 118 19.89 -30.24 12.77
CA ALA A 118 21.21 -30.09 13.38
C ALA A 118 21.21 -30.20 14.91
N ALA A 119 20.07 -30.58 15.51
CA ALA A 119 19.88 -30.85 16.94
C ALA A 119 19.60 -32.35 17.15
#